data_AF-K5WXM2-F1
#
_entry.id   AF-K5WXM2-F1
#
_cell.length_a   1.000
_cell.length_b   1.000
_cell.length_c   1.000
_cell.angle_alpha   90.00
_cell.angle_beta   90.00
_cell.angle_gamma   90.00
#
_symmetry.space_group_name_H-M   'P 1'
#
loop_
_entity.id
_entity.type
_entity.pdbx_description
1 polymer ?
#
loop_
_entity_poly.entity_id
_entity_poly.type
_entity_poly.pdbx_seq_one_letter_code
_entity_poly.pdbx_strand_id
1 'polypeptide(L)'
;MAAAAFLRQGKKIVAIGRNYADHVKELNNAIPKEPFFFLKPTTSYLPSVELGLVIGKHGRDITQADADSYIAGYALAVDMTARNLQDEVKKKGLPWSAVKGFDTFTPVSSFVPRSEVADAQNLNLSLKASPRA
;
A
#
# COMPACT_ATOMS: atom_id res chain seq x y z
N MET A 1 20.93 -5.50 -3.81
CA MET A 1 20.66 -4.30 -2.95
C MET A 1 19.85 -4.72 -1.74
N ALA A 2 20.11 -4.14 -0.55
CA ALA A 2 19.41 -4.52 0.69
C ALA A 2 17.87 -4.34 0.59
N ALA A 3 17.41 -3.27 -0.05
CA ALA A 3 15.98 -3.01 -0.26
C ALA A 3 15.22 -4.13 -1.01
N ALA A 4 15.89 -4.94 -1.84
CA ALA A 4 15.25 -6.07 -2.50
C ALA A 4 14.82 -7.19 -1.52
N ALA A 5 15.35 -7.20 -0.29
CA ALA A 5 14.96 -8.12 0.78
C ALA A 5 13.82 -7.59 1.68
N PHE A 6 13.08 -6.54 1.26
CA PHE A 6 12.05 -5.88 2.07
C PHE A 6 10.97 -6.83 2.64
N LEU A 7 10.65 -7.93 1.96
CA LEU A 7 9.72 -8.96 2.46
C LEU A 7 10.19 -9.62 3.77
N ARG A 8 11.50 -9.71 3.97
CA ARG A 8 12.12 -10.31 5.18
C ARG A 8 12.66 -9.28 6.17
N GLN A 9 12.95 -8.06 5.72
CA GLN A 9 13.64 -7.02 6.50
C GLN A 9 12.79 -5.77 6.77
N GLY A 10 11.66 -5.62 6.08
CA GLY A 10 10.71 -4.54 6.29
C GLY A 10 10.15 -4.58 7.72
N LYS A 11 10.01 -3.40 8.33
CA LYS A 11 9.60 -3.26 9.74
C LYS A 11 8.15 -2.78 9.93
N LYS A 12 7.55 -2.19 8.90
CA LYS A 12 6.17 -1.70 8.88
C LYS A 12 5.68 -1.54 7.44
N ILE A 13 4.38 -1.64 7.24
CA ILE A 13 3.69 -1.24 6.01
C ILE A 13 2.81 -0.05 6.38
N VAL A 14 2.99 1.07 5.67
CA VAL A 14 2.15 2.27 5.79
C VAL A 14 1.38 2.40 4.49
N ALA A 15 0.06 2.48 4.57
CA ALA A 15 -0.84 2.57 3.42
C ALA A 15 -1.68 3.85 3.49
N ILE A 16 -2.04 4.38 2.33
CA ILE A 16 -2.86 5.60 2.19
C ILE A 16 -4.22 5.19 1.62
N GLY A 17 -5.28 5.38 2.40
CA GLY A 17 -6.65 5.21 1.91
C GLY A 17 -7.14 6.48 1.20
N ARG A 18 -8.12 6.33 0.30
CA ARG A 18 -8.79 7.44 -0.41
C ARG A 18 -7.87 8.27 -1.34
N ASN A 19 -6.78 7.68 -1.84
CA ASN A 19 -5.81 8.36 -2.70
C ASN A 19 -6.21 8.48 -4.19
N TYR A 20 -7.36 7.93 -4.59
CA TYR A 20 -7.89 8.01 -5.96
C TYR A 20 -9.33 8.56 -5.93
N ALA A 21 -9.58 9.64 -6.67
CA ALA A 21 -10.86 10.36 -6.63
C ALA A 21 -12.06 9.47 -7.01
N ASP A 22 -11.93 8.59 -8.00
CA ASP A 22 -13.02 7.72 -8.43
C ASP A 22 -13.31 6.60 -7.42
N HIS A 23 -12.30 6.05 -6.75
CA HIS A 23 -12.48 5.12 -5.64
C HIS A 23 -13.11 5.79 -4.41
N VAL A 24 -12.88 7.10 -4.21
CA VAL A 24 -13.58 7.87 -3.16
C VAL A 24 -15.07 7.99 -3.47
N LYS A 25 -15.43 8.27 -4.74
CA LYS A 25 -16.83 8.33 -5.22
C LYS A 25 -17.54 6.97 -5.14
N GLU A 26 -16.89 5.90 -5.63
CA GLU A 26 -17.38 4.50 -5.59
C GLU A 26 -17.89 4.12 -4.20
N LEU A 27 -17.15 4.55 -3.18
CA LEU A 27 -17.42 4.21 -1.79
C LEU A 27 -18.21 5.27 -1.01
N ASN A 28 -18.79 6.25 -1.71
CA ASN A 28 -19.55 7.39 -1.18
C ASN A 28 -18.86 8.07 0.04
N ASN A 29 -17.54 8.25 -0.05
CA ASN A 29 -16.76 8.89 1.00
C ASN A 29 -16.54 10.38 0.66
N ALA A 30 -16.42 11.22 1.68
CA ALA A 30 -15.84 12.55 1.50
C ALA A 30 -14.36 12.45 1.09
N ILE A 31 -13.95 13.29 0.12
CA ILE A 31 -12.54 13.51 -0.22
C ILE A 31 -11.86 14.07 1.03
N PRO A 32 -10.80 13.43 1.54
CA PRO A 32 -10.13 13.91 2.75
C PRO A 32 -9.25 15.12 2.42
N LYS A 33 -9.17 16.08 3.35
CA LYS A 33 -8.30 17.26 3.21
C LYS A 33 -6.81 16.94 3.42
N GLU A 34 -6.53 15.88 4.16
CA GLU A 34 -5.20 15.37 4.48
C GLU A 34 -5.15 13.86 4.19
N PRO A 35 -3.99 13.26 3.84
CA PRO A 35 -3.92 11.83 3.53
C PRO A 35 -4.35 10.95 4.72
N PHE A 36 -5.24 10.00 4.47
CA PHE A 36 -5.70 9.07 5.51
C PHE A 36 -4.78 7.84 5.57
N PHE A 37 -3.97 7.75 6.61
CA PHE A 37 -3.03 6.65 6.81
C PHE A 37 -3.59 5.50 7.65
N PHE A 38 -3.18 4.28 7.33
CA PHE A 38 -3.32 3.12 8.21
C PHE A 38 -2.09 2.20 8.08
N LEU A 39 -1.95 1.27 9.03
CA LEU A 39 -0.84 0.33 9.08
C LEU A 39 -1.30 -1.09 8.74
N LYS A 40 -0.39 -1.88 8.16
CA LYS A 40 -0.48 -3.34 8.13
C LYS A 40 0.76 -3.95 8.81
N PRO A 41 0.64 -5.08 9.53
CA PRO A 41 1.79 -5.78 10.10
C PRO A 41 2.60 -6.44 8.99
N THR A 42 3.88 -6.69 9.23
CA THR A 42 4.77 -7.34 8.25
C THR A 42 4.40 -8.80 7.98
N THR A 43 3.67 -9.45 8.90
CA THR A 43 3.06 -10.79 8.71
C THR A 43 1.95 -10.79 7.65
N SER A 44 1.42 -9.63 7.27
CA SER A 44 0.47 -9.53 6.16
C SER A 44 1.11 -9.72 4.78
N TYR A 45 2.44 -9.66 4.65
CA TYR A 45 3.11 -9.89 3.36
C TYR A 45 2.85 -11.32 2.84
N LEU A 46 2.36 -11.42 1.61
CA LEU A 46 2.26 -12.65 0.83
C LEU A 46 3.00 -12.44 -0.50
N PRO A 47 4.01 -13.24 -0.89
CA PRO A 47 4.72 -13.03 -2.15
C PRO A 47 3.85 -13.31 -3.40
N SER A 48 3.24 -12.28 -4.00
CA SER A 48 2.37 -12.30 -5.21
C SER A 48 2.04 -10.88 -5.75
N VAL A 49 1.85 -10.70 -7.07
CA VAL A 49 1.75 -9.41 -7.81
C VAL A 49 0.62 -8.36 -7.46
N GLU A 50 0.89 -7.02 -7.37
CA GLU A 50 0.22 -5.75 -7.93
C GLU A 50 0.29 -4.36 -7.12
N LEU A 51 0.72 -3.17 -7.67
CA LEU A 51 1.51 -1.94 -7.17
C LEU A 51 1.83 -1.61 -5.66
N GLY A 52 3.10 -1.29 -5.30
CA GLY A 52 3.55 -0.78 -3.97
C GLY A 52 4.92 -0.01 -3.94
N LEU A 53 5.33 0.57 -2.80
CA LEU A 53 6.54 1.42 -2.67
C LEU A 53 7.54 0.90 -1.60
N VAL A 54 8.85 0.97 -1.88
CA VAL A 54 9.92 0.54 -0.94
C VAL A 54 10.88 1.69 -0.60
N ILE A 55 10.81 2.14 0.66
CA ILE A 55 11.69 3.19 1.21
C ILE A 55 13.07 2.60 1.55
N GLY A 56 14.13 3.16 0.97
CA GLY A 56 15.50 2.66 1.07
C GLY A 56 16.35 3.23 2.19
N LYS A 57 15.94 4.37 2.77
CA LYS A 57 16.70 5.12 3.78
C LYS A 57 15.83 5.38 5.01
N HIS A 58 16.45 5.39 6.19
CA HIS A 58 15.81 5.96 7.37
C HIS A 58 15.66 7.48 7.16
N GLY A 59 14.47 8.00 7.45
CA GLY A 59 14.16 9.42 7.39
C GLY A 59 13.04 9.79 8.34
N ARG A 60 13.00 11.07 8.70
CA ARG A 60 12.05 11.70 9.62
C ARG A 60 11.91 13.16 9.17
N ASP A 61 10.70 13.70 9.22
CA ASP A 61 10.40 15.10 8.92
C ASP A 61 11.00 15.56 7.56
N ILE A 62 10.92 14.66 6.57
CA ILE A 62 11.53 14.79 5.23
C ILE A 62 10.76 15.85 4.42
N THR A 63 11.47 16.75 3.73
CA THR A 63 10.82 17.74 2.86
C THR A 63 10.23 17.09 1.61
N GLN A 64 9.25 17.74 0.97
CA GLN A 64 8.70 17.27 -0.30
C GLN A 64 9.75 17.16 -1.41
N ALA A 65 10.73 18.09 -1.43
CA ALA A 65 11.79 18.09 -2.43
C ALA A 65 12.77 16.91 -2.26
N ASP A 66 13.04 16.51 -1.02
CA ASP A 66 13.97 15.41 -0.73
C ASP A 66 13.33 14.01 -0.89
N ALA A 67 12.00 13.92 -0.88
CA ALA A 67 11.26 12.67 -0.72
C ALA A 67 11.62 11.56 -1.73
N ASP A 68 11.79 11.88 -3.02
CA ASP A 68 12.15 10.89 -4.05
C ASP A 68 13.52 10.25 -3.77
N SER A 69 14.46 11.01 -3.17
CA SER A 69 15.81 10.51 -2.84
C SER A 69 15.83 9.43 -1.75
N TYR A 70 14.71 9.20 -1.05
CA TYR A 70 14.55 8.15 -0.03
C TYR A 70 13.94 6.85 -0.61
N ILE A 71 13.44 6.87 -1.84
CA ILE A 71 12.85 5.71 -2.52
C ILE A 71 13.99 4.82 -3.04
N ALA A 72 14.04 3.56 -2.60
CA ALA A 72 14.94 2.56 -3.22
C ALA A 72 14.35 2.04 -4.54
N GLY A 73 13.03 1.97 -4.60
CA GLY A 73 12.28 1.45 -5.73
C GLY A 73 10.85 1.13 -5.29
N TYR A 74 10.23 0.29 -6.09
CA TYR A 74 8.82 -0.06 -6.01
C TYR A 74 8.72 -1.57 -5.79
N ALA A 75 7.57 -2.00 -5.31
CA ALA A 75 7.14 -3.39 -5.42
C ALA A 75 5.76 -3.35 -6.09
N LEU A 76 5.01 -4.43 -6.07
CA LEU A 76 3.64 -4.47 -6.56
C LEU A 76 2.78 -5.09 -5.43
N ALA A 77 2.17 -4.31 -4.49
CA ALA A 77 1.36 -4.73 -3.31
C ALA A 77 -0.19 -4.46 -3.30
N VAL A 78 -1.04 -5.50 -3.22
CA VAL A 78 -2.52 -5.41 -3.15
C VAL A 78 -3.01 -5.12 -1.73
N ASP A 79 -3.91 -4.14 -1.57
CA ASP A 79 -4.56 -3.82 -0.29
C ASP A 79 -5.81 -4.69 -0.01
N MET A 80 -5.58 -5.97 0.32
CA MET A 80 -6.67 -6.88 0.70
C MET A 80 -7.43 -6.36 1.92
N THR A 81 -8.75 -6.53 1.91
CA THR A 81 -9.68 -5.91 2.86
C THR A 81 -10.81 -6.86 3.21
N ALA A 82 -11.06 -7.08 4.50
CA ALA A 82 -12.22 -7.83 5.00
C ALA A 82 -13.47 -6.94 4.91
N ARG A 83 -14.03 -6.84 3.70
CA ARG A 83 -15.03 -5.82 3.36
C ARG A 83 -16.33 -5.94 4.17
N ASN A 84 -16.74 -7.17 4.45
CA ASN A 84 -17.85 -7.52 5.34
C ASN A 84 -17.71 -6.92 6.75
N LEU A 85 -16.48 -6.83 7.28
CA LEU A 85 -16.19 -6.28 8.61
C LEU A 85 -15.91 -4.77 8.59
N GLN A 86 -15.50 -4.21 7.44
CA GLN A 86 -15.02 -2.83 7.34
C GLN A 86 -16.07 -1.79 7.75
N ASP A 87 -17.33 -1.98 7.38
CA ASP A 87 -18.37 -1.01 7.73
C ASP A 87 -18.78 -1.07 9.21
N GLU A 88 -18.67 -2.23 9.87
CA GLU A 88 -18.82 -2.30 11.32
C GLU A 88 -17.68 -1.59 12.05
N VAL A 89 -16.44 -1.84 11.63
CA VAL A 89 -15.24 -1.21 12.20
C VAL A 89 -15.29 0.31 12.02
N LYS A 90 -15.73 0.79 10.85
CA LYS A 90 -16.01 2.23 10.62
C LYS A 90 -17.08 2.78 11.56
N LYS A 91 -18.25 2.11 11.66
CA LYS A 91 -19.38 2.57 12.51
C LYS A 91 -19.01 2.62 14.00
N LYS A 92 -18.17 1.69 14.47
CA LYS A 92 -17.71 1.59 15.86
C LYS A 92 -16.47 2.46 16.16
N GLY A 93 -15.93 3.18 15.17
CA GLY A 93 -14.71 3.99 15.33
C GLY A 93 -13.43 3.19 15.62
N LEU A 94 -13.40 1.90 15.23
CA LEU A 94 -12.33 0.97 15.58
C LEU A 94 -11.12 1.07 14.62
N PRO A 95 -9.91 0.66 15.05
CA PRO A 95 -8.71 0.69 14.22
C PRO A 95 -8.84 -0.15 12.95
N TRP A 96 -8.39 0.40 11.81
CA TRP A 96 -8.44 -0.27 10.50
C TRP A 96 -7.61 -1.56 10.42
N SER A 97 -6.64 -1.75 11.32
CA SER A 97 -5.88 -3.01 11.45
C SER A 97 -6.79 -4.23 11.55
N ALA A 98 -7.96 -4.11 12.18
CA ALA A 98 -8.95 -5.19 12.32
C ALA A 98 -9.57 -5.68 10.99
N VAL A 99 -9.40 -4.94 9.88
CA VAL A 99 -9.94 -5.31 8.55
C VAL A 99 -8.92 -5.22 7.41
N LYS A 100 -7.74 -4.64 7.69
CA LYS A 100 -6.63 -4.47 6.75
C LYS A 100 -5.40 -5.30 7.10
N GLY A 101 -5.25 -5.71 8.36
CA GLY A 101 -4.00 -6.20 8.92
C GLY A 101 -3.96 -7.70 9.24
N PHE A 102 -4.85 -8.50 8.67
CA PHE A 102 -4.73 -9.96 8.75
C PHE A 102 -3.45 -10.46 8.06
N ASP A 103 -2.98 -11.65 8.44
CA ASP A 103 -1.91 -12.32 7.71
C ASP A 103 -2.31 -12.53 6.25
N THR A 104 -1.32 -12.49 5.35
CA THR A 104 -1.51 -12.50 3.88
C THR A 104 -2.29 -11.34 3.25
N PHE A 105 -2.77 -10.33 4.00
CA PHE A 105 -3.54 -9.21 3.44
C PHE A 105 -2.71 -8.13 2.70
N THR A 106 -1.44 -8.41 2.44
CA THR A 106 -0.58 -7.65 1.51
C THR A 106 0.09 -8.64 0.54
N PRO A 107 -0.65 -9.23 -0.42
CA PRO A 107 -0.06 -9.77 -1.66
C PRO A 107 0.94 -8.75 -2.20
N VAL A 108 2.21 -9.10 -2.38
CA VAL A 108 3.24 -8.21 -2.91
C VAL A 108 4.31 -8.90 -3.79
N SER A 109 4.67 -8.28 -4.92
CA SER A 109 5.63 -8.82 -5.90
C SER A 109 7.10 -8.75 -5.47
N SER A 110 7.98 -9.20 -6.38
CA SER A 110 9.38 -8.81 -6.43
C SER A 110 9.59 -7.29 -6.44
N PHE A 111 10.72 -6.87 -5.88
CA PHE A 111 11.19 -5.48 -5.92
C PHE A 111 11.59 -5.06 -7.34
N VAL A 112 11.23 -3.84 -7.72
CA VAL A 112 11.58 -3.13 -8.97
C VAL A 112 12.44 -1.91 -8.57
N PRO A 113 13.72 -1.84 -8.97
CA PRO A 113 14.59 -0.70 -8.69
C PRO A 113 14.02 0.65 -9.16
N ARG A 114 14.31 1.74 -8.41
CA ARG A 114 13.90 3.11 -8.79
C ARG A 114 14.36 3.52 -10.20
N SER A 115 15.47 2.97 -10.67
CA SER A 115 16.04 3.19 -12.01
C SER A 115 15.24 2.54 -13.15
N GLU A 116 14.39 1.56 -12.87
CA GLU A 116 13.57 0.88 -13.88
C GLU A 116 12.19 1.54 -14.06
N VAL A 117 11.85 2.50 -13.19
CA VAL A 117 10.59 3.27 -13.26
C VAL A 117 10.92 4.72 -13.58
N ALA A 118 10.65 5.12 -14.83
CA ALA A 118 10.94 6.48 -15.30
C ALA A 118 10.11 7.54 -14.56
N ASP A 119 8.79 7.36 -14.51
CA ASP A 119 7.85 8.20 -13.77
C ASP A 119 6.86 7.33 -12.99
N ALA A 120 6.88 7.45 -11.67
CA ALA A 120 6.00 6.70 -10.78
C ALA A 120 4.59 7.32 -10.62
N GLN A 121 4.39 8.56 -11.09
CA GLN A 121 3.08 9.21 -11.12
C GLN A 121 2.29 8.88 -12.41
N ASN A 122 2.97 8.31 -13.42
CA ASN A 122 2.39 7.96 -14.72
C ASN A 122 2.51 6.46 -15.02
N LEU A 123 1.89 5.64 -14.16
CA LEU A 123 1.87 4.18 -14.29
C LEU A 123 0.44 3.66 -14.50
N ASN A 124 0.29 2.73 -15.45
CA ASN A 124 -0.96 2.00 -15.66
C ASN A 124 -1.00 0.76 -14.76
N LEU A 125 -2.06 0.63 -13.96
CA LEU A 125 -2.28 -0.50 -13.06
C LEU A 125 -3.51 -1.29 -13.49
N SER A 126 -3.42 -2.61 -13.52
CA SER A 126 -4.53 -3.48 -13.93
C SER A 126 -4.52 -4.79 -13.14
N LEU A 127 -5.62 -5.06 -12.42
CA LEU A 127 -5.93 -6.33 -11.79
C LEU A 127 -6.86 -7.13 -12.70
N LYS A 128 -6.52 -8.39 -12.99
CA LYS A 128 -7.44 -9.32 -13.65
C LYS A 128 -7.77 -10.51 -12.75
N ALA A 129 -8.93 -10.45 -12.10
CA ALA A 129 -9.51 -11.62 -11.47
C ALA A 129 -10.04 -12.59 -12.55
N SER A 130 -9.62 -13.85 -12.48
CA SER A 130 -10.33 -14.93 -13.19
C SER A 130 -11.66 -15.20 -12.48
N PRO A 131 -12.77 -15.43 -13.21
CA PRO A 131 -13.98 -15.92 -12.57
C PRO A 131 -13.70 -17.27 -11.89
N ARG A 132 -14.32 -17.50 -10.72
CA ARG A 132 -14.33 -18.84 -10.13
C ARG A 132 -15.15 -19.77 -11.04
N ALA A 133 -14.65 -20.98 -11.22
CA ALA A 133 -15.45 -22.10 -11.70
C ALA A 133 -16.51 -22.50 -10.64
#